data_AF-A0A2C9ZVH7-F1
#
_entry.id   AF-A0A2C9ZVH7-F1
#
_cell.length_a   1.000
_cell.length_b   1.000
_cell.length_c   1.000
_cell.angle_alpha   90.00
_cell.angle_beta   90.00
_cell.angle_gamma   90.00
#
_symmetry.space_group_name_H-M   'P 1'
#
loop_
_entity.id
_entity.type
_entity.pdbx_description
1 polymer ?
#
loop_
_entity_poly.entity_id
_entity_poly.type
_entity_poly.pdbx_seq_one_letter_code
_entity_poly.pdbx_strand_id
1 'polypeptide(L)'
;MKKLVIILSLMILSGSWSCMPDEVAPTTDAEANFEYVWQEFDRLYGGFEVKAVDWPGVHRHFRSQLTAQSGPADLYRVLTQMIDTLNDAHVSLSPTDARYPRFVSGQRRGPALNHTSLDLIKARYLTESHLASPTLTYGKLAGNVGYLYLSGLDEEYQNYKHNLDNILGALQGTKALVLDIRDNSGGRDELGQYIAGRFADARRLYMKSRKRTGPQHHQFTSWQEWYVEPTGSHPYTNPIILLTSDDTFSAGETFTLAMKRLPHVRQVGLATYGAFSDRVERDMPNGWRFTVSVGEYRDHNGVNWEGRGLAPDVKVANTAADLAAGRDPMLEQALQLTQ
;
A
#
# COMPACT_ATOMS: atom_id res chain seq x y z
N MET A 1 -42.19 42.68 54.58
CA MET A 1 -41.46 41.42 54.88
C MET A 1 -41.59 40.48 53.68
N LYS A 2 -40.58 40.44 52.80
CA LYS A 2 -40.50 39.49 51.68
C LYS A 2 -39.11 38.84 51.74
N LYS A 3 -39.07 37.52 51.89
CA LYS A 3 -37.85 36.71 52.00
C LYS A 3 -37.21 36.57 50.61
N LEU A 4 -35.92 36.88 50.52
CA LEU A 4 -35.08 36.68 49.34
C LEU A 4 -34.59 35.23 49.33
N VAL A 5 -34.93 34.46 48.29
CA VAL A 5 -34.43 33.09 48.08
C VAL A 5 -33.15 33.19 47.25
N ILE A 6 -32.02 32.81 47.83
CA ILE A 6 -30.73 32.68 47.15
C ILE A 6 -30.69 31.28 46.53
N ILE A 7 -30.72 31.19 45.20
CA ILE A 7 -30.48 29.95 44.47
C ILE A 7 -28.98 29.85 44.22
N LEU A 8 -28.34 28.89 44.89
CA LEU A 8 -26.93 28.54 44.72
C LEU A 8 -26.81 27.64 43.47
N SER A 9 -26.40 28.22 42.35
CA SER A 9 -26.11 27.47 41.12
C SER A 9 -24.74 26.79 41.22
N LEU A 10 -24.75 25.47 41.42
CA LEU A 10 -23.57 24.60 41.36
C LEU A 10 -23.01 24.59 39.92
N MET A 11 -21.82 25.15 39.73
CA MET A 11 -21.03 24.93 38.52
C MET A 11 -20.47 23.51 38.57
N ILE A 12 -21.08 22.60 37.82
CA ILE A 12 -20.51 21.29 37.51
C ILE A 12 -19.41 21.54 36.47
N LEU A 13 -18.15 21.47 36.89
CA LEU A 13 -17.02 21.31 35.96
C LEU A 13 -17.20 19.96 35.26
N SER A 14 -17.75 19.99 34.04
CA SER A 14 -17.71 18.85 33.14
C SER A 14 -16.26 18.57 32.78
N GLY A 15 -15.73 17.48 33.32
CA GLY A 15 -14.41 16.97 33.00
C GLY A 15 -14.24 16.83 31.49
N SER A 16 -13.19 17.46 30.98
CA SER A 16 -12.65 17.27 29.65
C SER A 16 -12.38 15.77 29.42
N TRP A 17 -13.12 15.16 28.51
CA TRP A 17 -12.77 13.86 27.93
C TRP A 17 -11.40 13.98 27.26
N SER A 18 -10.37 13.45 27.91
CA SER A 18 -9.09 13.21 27.27
C SER A 18 -9.28 12.02 26.32
N CYS A 19 -9.32 12.29 25.02
CA CYS A 19 -9.38 11.28 23.97
C CYS A 19 -7.96 10.78 23.61
N MET A 20 -7.13 10.57 24.63
CA MET A 20 -5.85 9.90 24.48
C MET A 20 -5.99 8.54 25.16
N PRO A 21 -5.66 7.42 24.48
CA PRO A 21 -5.55 6.15 25.18
C PRO A 21 -4.59 6.33 26.36
N ASP A 22 -4.95 5.76 27.52
CA ASP A 22 -4.10 5.82 28.72
C ASP A 22 -2.66 5.43 28.32
N GLU A 23 -1.71 6.30 28.66
CA GLU A 23 -0.29 6.07 28.36
C GLU A 23 0.15 4.80 29.07
N VAL A 24 0.42 3.73 28.30
CA VAL A 24 0.76 2.43 28.88
C VAL A 24 2.10 2.56 29.61
N ALA A 25 2.11 2.22 30.90
CA ALA A 25 3.29 2.34 31.72
C ALA A 25 4.48 1.57 31.12
N PRO A 26 5.67 2.21 30.98
CA PRO A 26 6.85 1.55 30.43
C PRO A 26 7.22 0.28 31.21
N THR A 27 7.56 -0.79 30.50
CA THR A 27 7.99 -2.05 31.12
C THR A 27 8.88 -2.86 30.20
N THR A 28 9.85 -3.57 30.80
CA THR A 28 10.70 -4.54 30.12
C THR A 28 10.18 -5.98 30.24
N ASP A 29 9.07 -6.19 30.95
CA ASP A 29 8.45 -7.50 31.12
C ASP A 29 7.97 -8.06 29.77
N ALA A 30 8.45 -9.25 29.41
CA ALA A 30 8.18 -9.85 28.11
C ALA A 30 6.70 -10.22 27.95
N GLU A 31 6.07 -10.71 29.02
CA GLU A 31 4.67 -11.13 28.99
C GLU A 31 3.74 -9.92 28.78
N ALA A 32 3.97 -8.82 29.51
CA ALA A 32 3.20 -7.58 29.38
C ALA A 32 3.35 -6.96 27.98
N ASN A 33 4.55 -6.92 27.41
CA ASN A 33 4.76 -6.41 26.06
C ASN A 33 4.09 -7.29 25.00
N PHE A 34 4.12 -8.61 25.17
CA PHE A 34 3.41 -9.54 24.29
C PHE A 34 1.90 -9.30 24.33
N GLU A 35 1.30 -9.22 25.52
CA GLU A 35 -0.13 -8.99 25.70
C GLU A 35 -0.55 -7.66 25.05
N TYR A 36 0.24 -6.60 25.25
CA TYR A 36 -0.03 -5.31 24.65
C TYR A 36 -0.07 -5.38 23.12
N VAL A 37 0.96 -5.97 22.48
CA VAL A 37 0.99 -6.10 21.02
C VAL A 37 -0.20 -6.94 20.55
N TRP A 38 -0.44 -8.10 21.18
CA TRP A 38 -1.55 -8.96 20.78
C TRP A 38 -2.90 -8.26 20.86
N GLN A 39 -3.16 -7.49 21.93
CA GLN A 39 -4.39 -6.72 22.12
C GLN A 39 -4.54 -5.59 21.10
N GLU A 40 -3.45 -4.89 20.74
CA GLU A 40 -3.51 -3.87 19.71
C GLU A 40 -3.85 -4.45 18.34
N PHE A 41 -3.28 -5.61 17.98
CA PHE A 41 -3.71 -6.34 16.77
C PHE A 41 -5.15 -6.81 16.88
N ASP A 42 -5.55 -7.37 18.02
CA ASP A 42 -6.93 -7.82 18.26
C ASP A 42 -7.93 -6.69 18.02
N ARG A 43 -7.60 -5.47 18.47
CA ARG A 43 -8.42 -4.27 18.33
C ARG A 43 -8.39 -3.63 16.94
N LEU A 44 -7.24 -3.62 16.27
CA LEU A 44 -7.01 -2.77 15.09
C LEU A 44 -6.92 -3.52 13.77
N TYR A 45 -6.54 -4.80 13.77
CA TYR A 45 -6.17 -5.48 12.54
C TYR A 45 -7.39 -5.72 11.64
N GLY A 46 -7.38 -5.16 10.42
CA GLY A 46 -8.51 -5.22 9.49
C GLY A 46 -8.64 -6.54 8.73
N GLY A 47 -7.59 -7.38 8.75
CA GLY A 47 -7.47 -8.52 7.85
C GLY A 47 -7.95 -9.88 8.39
N PHE A 48 -8.41 -9.99 9.64
CA PHE A 48 -8.68 -11.31 10.26
C PHE A 48 -9.69 -12.16 9.50
N GLU A 49 -10.83 -11.59 9.11
CA GLU A 49 -11.90 -12.32 8.41
C GLU A 49 -11.44 -12.76 7.01
N VAL A 50 -10.83 -11.83 6.27
CA VAL A 50 -10.36 -12.06 4.88
C VAL A 50 -9.28 -13.14 4.83
N LYS A 51 -8.41 -13.19 5.85
CA LYS A 51 -7.31 -14.14 5.95
C LYS A 51 -7.66 -15.39 6.78
N ALA A 52 -8.89 -15.50 7.28
CA ALA A 52 -9.37 -16.61 8.12
C ALA A 52 -8.44 -16.93 9.32
N VAL A 53 -7.97 -15.90 10.02
CA VAL A 53 -7.02 -16.03 11.14
C VAL A 53 -7.76 -16.29 12.45
N ASP A 54 -7.42 -17.39 13.15
CA ASP A 54 -7.85 -17.64 14.54
C ASP A 54 -6.95 -16.86 15.52
N TRP A 55 -7.20 -15.56 15.68
CA TRP A 55 -6.38 -14.69 16.53
C TRP A 55 -6.32 -15.12 18.02
N PRO A 56 -7.43 -15.60 18.63
CA PRO A 56 -7.37 -16.21 19.96
C PRO A 56 -6.52 -17.48 20.02
N GLY A 57 -6.52 -18.31 18.97
CA GLY A 57 -5.62 -19.47 18.86
C GLY A 57 -4.16 -19.07 18.77
N VAL A 58 -3.85 -18.04 17.98
CA VAL A 58 -2.52 -17.44 17.89
C VAL A 58 -2.04 -16.97 19.26
N HIS A 59 -2.89 -16.28 20.04
CA HIS A 59 -2.57 -15.89 21.43
C HIS A 59 -2.12 -17.07 22.27
N ARG A 60 -2.97 -18.10 22.37
CA ARG A 60 -2.73 -19.28 23.24
C ARG A 60 -1.41 -19.95 22.87
N HIS A 61 -1.11 -20.07 21.58
CA HIS A 61 0.12 -20.69 21.11
C HIS A 61 1.36 -19.87 21.52
N PHE A 62 1.40 -18.58 21.19
CA PHE A 62 2.61 -17.77 21.40
C PHE A 62 2.80 -17.30 22.83
N ARG A 63 1.71 -17.01 23.56
CA ARG A 63 1.79 -16.63 24.97
C ARG A 63 2.43 -17.71 25.83
N SER A 64 2.15 -18.98 25.53
CA SER A 64 2.69 -20.14 26.25
C SER A 64 4.21 -20.31 26.12
N GLN A 65 4.85 -19.59 25.19
CA GLN A 65 6.30 -19.63 24.98
C GLN A 65 7.07 -18.61 25.83
N LEU A 66 6.37 -17.75 26.57
CA LEU A 66 6.94 -16.74 27.44
C LEU A 66 6.70 -17.09 28.91
N THR A 67 7.66 -16.75 29.74
CA THR A 67 7.64 -16.92 31.20
C THR A 67 8.17 -15.64 31.87
N ALA A 68 8.05 -15.55 33.20
CA ALA A 68 8.63 -14.46 33.97
C ALA A 68 10.17 -14.32 33.84
N GLN A 69 10.87 -15.34 33.32
CA GLN A 69 12.32 -15.30 33.06
C GLN A 69 12.67 -14.94 31.61
N SER A 70 11.67 -14.82 30.73
CA SER A 70 11.89 -14.53 29.32
C SER A 70 12.50 -13.13 29.11
N GLY A 71 13.55 -13.08 28.29
CA GLY A 71 14.25 -11.84 27.99
C GLY A 71 13.80 -11.18 26.69
N PRO A 72 14.42 -10.06 26.30
CA PRO A 72 14.11 -9.37 25.04
C PRO A 72 14.31 -10.24 23.80
N ALA A 73 15.25 -11.18 23.80
CA ALA A 73 15.46 -12.10 22.69
C ALA A 73 14.30 -13.09 22.50
N ASP A 74 13.72 -13.58 23.61
CA ASP A 74 12.54 -14.44 23.58
C ASP A 74 11.33 -13.66 23.08
N LEU A 75 11.13 -12.44 23.60
CA LEU A 75 10.06 -11.56 23.16
C LEU A 75 10.15 -11.26 21.66
N TYR A 76 11.34 -10.90 21.16
CA TYR A 76 11.55 -10.63 19.74
C TYR A 76 11.18 -11.84 18.88
N ARG A 77 11.68 -13.02 19.22
CA ARG A 77 11.38 -14.26 18.51
C ARG A 77 9.88 -14.57 18.52
N VAL A 78 9.22 -14.48 19.67
CA VAL A 78 7.79 -14.78 19.82
C VAL A 78 6.94 -13.79 19.04
N LEU A 79 7.22 -12.48 19.14
CA LEU A 79 6.47 -11.44 18.42
C LEU A 79 6.63 -11.56 16.91
N THR A 80 7.85 -11.77 16.43
CA THR A 80 8.09 -11.92 14.98
C THR A 80 7.37 -13.15 14.43
N GLN A 81 7.43 -14.29 15.11
CA GLN A 81 6.68 -15.49 14.72
C GLN A 81 5.15 -15.27 14.79
N MET A 82 4.66 -14.57 15.81
CA MET A 82 3.24 -14.24 15.95
C MET A 82 2.73 -13.40 14.78
N ILE A 83 3.40 -12.30 14.45
CA ILE A 83 2.95 -11.40 13.38
C ILE A 83 3.17 -12.00 11.98
N ASP A 84 4.12 -12.93 11.81
CA ASP A 84 4.34 -13.64 10.54
C ASP A 84 3.14 -14.55 10.17
N THR A 85 2.34 -14.98 11.16
CA THR A 85 1.10 -15.74 10.89
C THR A 85 0.07 -14.96 10.07
N LEU A 86 0.18 -13.63 10.03
CA LEU A 86 -0.73 -12.76 9.28
C LEU A 86 -0.39 -12.68 7.78
N ASN A 87 0.84 -13.04 7.39
CA ASN A 87 1.34 -12.94 6.02
C ASN A 87 0.96 -11.59 5.37
N ASP A 88 1.41 -10.49 5.97
CA ASP A 88 0.97 -9.13 5.66
C ASP A 88 2.15 -8.15 5.64
N ALA A 89 2.51 -7.64 4.46
CA ALA A 89 3.70 -6.81 4.27
C ALA A 89 3.60 -5.37 4.79
N HIS A 90 2.42 -4.95 5.27
CA HIS A 90 2.27 -3.72 6.02
C HIS A 90 2.43 -3.91 7.54
N VAL A 91 2.50 -5.15 8.00
CA VAL A 91 2.77 -5.52 9.39
C VAL A 91 4.27 -5.69 9.63
N SER A 92 4.80 -5.00 10.63
CA SER A 92 6.22 -5.05 10.96
C SER A 92 6.50 -4.85 12.44
N LEU A 93 7.65 -5.33 12.90
CA LEU A 93 8.22 -5.08 14.23
C LEU A 93 9.57 -4.39 14.06
N SER A 94 9.77 -3.28 14.75
CA SER A 94 10.97 -2.42 14.70
C SER A 94 11.50 -2.20 16.11
N PRO A 95 12.40 -3.07 16.58
CA PRO A 95 13.12 -2.87 17.84
C PRO A 95 14.02 -1.63 17.80
N THR A 96 14.28 -1.05 18.96
CA THR A 96 15.23 0.08 19.12
C THR A 96 16.67 -0.38 19.31
N ASP A 97 16.87 -1.64 19.67
CA ASP A 97 18.18 -2.25 19.90
C ASP A 97 18.69 -2.88 18.59
N ALA A 98 19.90 -2.47 18.17
CA ALA A 98 20.54 -2.92 16.93
C ALA A 98 20.78 -4.44 16.84
N ARG A 99 20.72 -5.17 17.97
CA ARG A 99 20.81 -6.64 17.99
C ARG A 99 19.61 -7.32 17.35
N TYR A 100 18.47 -6.63 17.26
CA TYR A 100 17.23 -7.19 16.74
C TYR A 100 16.82 -6.44 15.47
N PRO A 101 16.94 -7.06 14.28
CA PRO A 101 16.63 -6.39 13.04
C PRO A 101 15.12 -6.12 12.91
N ARG A 102 14.77 -5.12 12.11
CA ARG A 102 13.38 -4.91 11.69
C ARG A 102 12.86 -6.17 11.00
N PHE A 103 11.65 -6.59 11.37
CA PHE A 103 10.96 -7.72 10.78
C PHE A 103 9.69 -7.25 10.06
N VAL A 104 9.41 -7.82 8.89
CA VAL A 104 8.20 -7.55 8.12
C VAL A 104 7.50 -8.88 7.85
N SER A 105 6.22 -8.97 8.23
CA SER A 105 5.38 -10.15 7.97
C SER A 105 5.10 -10.26 6.47
N GLY A 106 4.96 -11.48 5.95
CA GLY A 106 4.65 -11.68 4.52
C GLY A 106 5.68 -11.13 3.53
N GLN A 107 6.84 -10.66 4.01
CA GLN A 107 7.94 -10.26 3.15
C GLN A 107 8.46 -11.48 2.41
N ARG A 108 8.51 -11.39 1.07
CA ARG A 108 9.10 -12.43 0.23
C ARG A 108 10.57 -12.61 0.59
N ARG A 109 10.95 -13.81 1.02
CA ARG A 109 12.34 -14.17 1.37
C ARG A 109 12.99 -14.86 0.18
N GLY A 110 14.09 -14.32 -0.32
CA GLY A 110 14.81 -14.83 -1.49
C GLY A 110 15.62 -13.74 -2.18
N PRO A 111 16.38 -14.08 -3.24
CA PRO A 111 17.03 -13.07 -4.08
C PRO A 111 15.96 -12.16 -4.70
N ALA A 112 16.25 -10.86 -4.78
CA ALA A 112 15.42 -9.93 -5.52
C ALA A 112 15.27 -10.42 -6.96
N LEU A 113 14.03 -10.55 -7.44
CA LEU A 113 13.76 -11.10 -8.76
C LEU A 113 14.07 -10.09 -9.87
N ASN A 114 14.22 -8.80 -9.53
CA ASN A 114 14.50 -7.67 -10.42
C ASN A 114 13.71 -7.77 -11.72
N HIS A 115 12.46 -7.30 -11.71
CA HIS A 115 11.58 -7.40 -12.88
C HIS A 115 11.77 -6.28 -13.90
N THR A 116 12.59 -5.29 -13.60
CA THR A 116 12.83 -4.13 -14.46
C THR A 116 14.23 -3.56 -14.24
N SER A 117 14.70 -2.82 -15.23
CA SER A 117 15.91 -2.00 -15.16
C SER A 117 15.67 -0.75 -15.98
N LEU A 118 15.42 0.37 -15.30
CA LEU A 118 15.17 1.63 -15.99
C LEU A 118 16.37 2.08 -16.83
N ASP A 119 17.59 1.77 -16.41
CA ASP A 119 18.81 2.05 -17.17
C ASP A 119 18.86 1.24 -18.46
N LEU A 120 18.49 -0.05 -18.41
CA LEU A 120 18.35 -0.87 -19.62
C LEU A 120 17.29 -0.29 -20.56
N ILE A 121 16.12 0.06 -20.03
CA ILE A 121 15.01 0.62 -20.83
C ILE A 121 15.45 1.90 -21.54
N LYS A 122 16.09 2.83 -20.81
CA LYS A 122 16.65 4.06 -21.37
C LYS A 122 17.71 3.78 -22.43
N ALA A 123 18.60 2.82 -22.21
CA ALA A 123 19.73 2.58 -23.10
C ALA A 123 19.36 1.78 -24.37
N ARG A 124 18.32 0.92 -24.30
CA ARG A 124 17.98 -0.02 -25.39
C ARG A 124 16.65 0.25 -26.08
N TYR A 125 15.66 0.78 -25.37
CA TYR A 125 14.27 0.80 -25.87
C TYR A 125 13.76 2.21 -26.15
N LEU A 126 14.18 3.19 -25.36
CA LEU A 126 13.75 4.58 -25.54
C LEU A 126 14.54 5.27 -26.67
N THR A 127 13.83 5.93 -27.58
CA THR A 127 14.42 6.81 -28.61
C THR A 127 14.77 8.18 -28.03
N GLU A 128 14.04 8.60 -26.99
CA GLU A 128 14.28 9.79 -26.19
C GLU A 128 13.80 9.52 -24.76
N SER A 129 14.44 10.13 -23.77
CA SER A 129 14.03 10.01 -22.37
C SER A 129 14.26 11.31 -21.61
N HIS A 130 13.36 11.59 -20.66
CA HIS A 130 13.36 12.79 -19.84
C HIS A 130 13.01 12.42 -18.40
N LEU A 131 13.79 12.95 -17.46
CA LEU A 131 13.49 12.86 -16.03
C LEU A 131 12.63 14.09 -15.65
N ALA A 132 11.39 13.87 -15.25
CA ALA A 132 10.49 14.95 -14.82
C ALA A 132 10.55 15.16 -13.30
N SER A 133 10.72 14.08 -12.54
CA SER A 133 10.92 14.08 -11.10
C SER A 133 11.61 12.78 -10.66
N PRO A 134 12.02 12.63 -9.39
CA PRO A 134 12.60 11.38 -8.90
C PRO A 134 11.73 10.13 -9.16
N THR A 135 10.40 10.28 -9.17
CA THR A 135 9.47 9.16 -9.43
C THR A 135 8.93 9.09 -10.86
N LEU A 136 9.21 10.08 -11.71
CA LEU A 136 8.67 10.19 -13.07
C LEU A 136 9.77 10.28 -14.13
N THR A 137 9.86 9.26 -14.97
CA THR A 137 10.63 9.29 -16.21
C THR A 137 9.70 9.04 -17.39
N TYR A 138 9.85 9.78 -18.48
CA TYR A 138 9.03 9.57 -19.67
C TYR A 138 9.86 9.67 -20.95
N GLY A 139 9.30 9.20 -22.06
CA GLY A 139 9.97 9.20 -23.35
C GLY A 139 9.11 8.57 -24.44
N LYS A 140 9.76 8.22 -25.55
CA LYS A 140 9.12 7.48 -26.64
C LYS A 140 9.87 6.19 -26.93
N LEU A 141 9.12 5.16 -27.24
CA LEU A 141 9.57 3.88 -27.76
C LEU A 141 9.42 3.87 -29.28
N ALA A 142 10.00 2.86 -29.93
CA ALA A 142 9.82 2.63 -31.36
C ALA A 142 8.33 2.54 -31.75
N GLY A 143 7.99 2.99 -32.97
CA GLY A 143 6.63 2.93 -33.49
C GLY A 143 5.67 4.01 -32.97
N ASN A 144 6.19 5.14 -32.45
CA ASN A 144 5.39 6.24 -31.91
C ASN A 144 4.54 5.83 -30.68
N VAL A 145 5.13 5.04 -29.79
CA VAL A 145 4.52 4.62 -28.53
C VAL A 145 5.13 5.44 -27.40
N GLY A 146 4.31 6.06 -26.56
CA GLY A 146 4.77 6.78 -25.38
C GLY A 146 5.24 5.81 -24.31
N TYR A 147 6.16 6.25 -23.46
CA TYR A 147 6.56 5.54 -22.26
C TYR A 147 6.49 6.48 -21.07
N LEU A 148 5.89 6.01 -19.98
CA LEU A 148 5.85 6.69 -18.70
C LEU A 148 6.17 5.69 -17.59
N TYR A 149 7.25 5.93 -16.87
CA TYR A 149 7.65 5.21 -15.68
C TYR A 149 7.26 5.99 -14.43
N LEU A 150 6.55 5.34 -13.51
CA LEU A 150 6.04 5.89 -12.26
C LEU A 150 6.40 4.94 -11.10
N SER A 151 7.47 5.27 -10.35
CA SER A 151 8.00 4.41 -9.27
C SER A 151 7.47 4.70 -7.87
N GLY A 152 6.64 5.72 -7.69
CA GLY A 152 6.11 6.09 -6.38
C GLY A 152 4.93 7.04 -6.48
N LEU A 153 4.22 7.18 -5.37
CA LEU A 153 3.04 8.02 -5.17
C LEU A 153 3.20 8.87 -3.91
N ASP A 154 4.40 9.36 -3.65
CA ASP A 154 4.84 9.98 -2.40
C ASP A 154 5.34 11.43 -2.56
N GLU A 155 5.44 11.94 -3.79
CA GLU A 155 5.72 13.37 -4.02
C GLU A 155 4.51 14.28 -3.73
N GLU A 156 4.76 15.59 -3.65
CA GLU A 156 3.70 16.59 -3.48
C GLU A 156 2.71 16.60 -4.64
N TYR A 157 1.42 16.77 -4.32
CA TYR A 157 0.33 16.77 -5.30
C TYR A 157 0.59 17.75 -6.46
N GLN A 158 1.10 18.95 -6.14
CA GLN A 158 1.36 19.98 -7.16
C GLN A 158 2.48 19.57 -8.13
N ASN A 159 3.46 18.78 -7.67
CA ASN A 159 4.53 18.27 -8.53
C ASN A 159 3.96 17.27 -9.55
N TYR A 160 3.14 16.32 -9.10
CA TYR A 160 2.46 15.40 -10.02
C TYR A 160 1.58 16.14 -11.01
N LYS A 161 0.77 17.10 -10.53
CA LYS A 161 -0.07 17.89 -11.42
C LYS A 161 0.75 18.59 -12.52
N HIS A 162 1.78 19.35 -12.13
CA HIS A 162 2.60 20.10 -13.08
C HIS A 162 3.32 19.17 -14.07
N ASN A 163 3.98 18.13 -13.56
CA ASN A 163 4.75 17.20 -14.38
C ASN A 163 3.86 16.41 -15.34
N LEU A 164 2.69 15.93 -14.90
CA LEU A 164 1.78 15.16 -15.75
C LEU A 164 1.12 16.01 -16.85
N ASP A 165 0.82 17.28 -16.59
CA ASP A 165 0.36 18.20 -17.65
C ASP A 165 1.42 18.31 -18.78
N ASN A 166 2.70 18.43 -18.43
CA ASN A 166 3.81 18.50 -19.41
C ASN A 166 4.07 17.16 -20.11
N ILE A 167 4.15 16.06 -19.35
CA ILE A 167 4.42 14.72 -19.85
C ILE A 167 3.33 14.31 -20.85
N LEU A 168 2.05 14.44 -20.47
CA LEU A 168 0.95 14.01 -21.32
C LEU A 168 0.79 14.93 -22.53
N GLY A 169 1.08 16.23 -22.40
CA GLY A 169 1.20 17.13 -23.55
C GLY A 169 2.26 16.66 -24.56
N ALA A 170 3.44 16.26 -24.09
CA ALA A 170 4.52 15.76 -24.95
C ALA A 170 4.23 14.38 -25.58
N LEU A 171 3.41 13.56 -24.92
CA LEU A 171 3.03 12.22 -25.37
C LEU A 171 1.68 12.17 -26.10
N GLN A 172 0.90 13.25 -26.15
CA GLN A 172 -0.48 13.26 -26.67
C GLN A 172 -0.61 12.70 -28.10
N GLY A 173 0.42 12.89 -28.94
CA GLY A 173 0.45 12.41 -30.33
C GLY A 173 0.90 10.95 -30.52
N THR A 174 1.19 10.24 -29.44
CA THR A 174 1.58 8.81 -29.50
C THR A 174 0.37 7.93 -29.70
N LYS A 175 0.53 6.81 -30.42
CA LYS A 175 -0.60 5.90 -30.73
C LYS A 175 -1.05 5.04 -29.54
N ALA A 176 -0.16 4.84 -28.58
CA ALA A 176 -0.38 4.08 -27.36
C ALA A 176 0.65 4.50 -26.30
N LEU A 177 0.41 4.15 -25.04
CA LEU A 177 1.31 4.41 -23.92
C LEU A 177 1.65 3.10 -23.21
N VAL A 178 2.94 2.86 -22.97
CA VAL A 178 3.38 1.91 -21.95
C VAL A 178 3.54 2.69 -20.65
N LEU A 179 2.69 2.37 -19.67
CA LEU A 179 2.76 2.93 -18.31
C LEU A 179 3.39 1.87 -17.40
N ASP A 180 4.61 2.12 -16.95
CA ASP A 180 5.41 1.20 -16.18
C ASP A 180 5.41 1.56 -14.69
N ILE A 181 4.80 0.67 -13.89
CA ILE A 181 4.71 0.77 -12.44
C ILE A 181 5.29 -0.47 -11.74
N ARG A 182 6.16 -1.22 -12.43
CA ARG A 182 6.77 -2.44 -11.88
C ARG A 182 7.45 -2.18 -10.54
N ASP A 183 8.22 -1.10 -10.43
CA ASP A 183 8.91 -0.71 -9.19
C ASP A 183 8.09 0.25 -8.30
N ASN A 184 6.77 0.36 -8.52
CA ASN A 184 5.96 1.31 -7.76
C ASN A 184 5.77 0.86 -6.31
N SER A 185 6.45 1.57 -5.39
CA SER A 185 6.44 1.27 -3.96
C SER A 185 5.21 1.80 -3.19
N GLY A 186 4.25 2.40 -3.89
CA GLY A 186 3.06 3.01 -3.32
C GLY A 186 3.29 4.44 -2.82
N GLY A 187 2.51 4.83 -1.81
CA GLY A 187 2.43 6.21 -1.33
C GLY A 187 1.00 6.54 -0.91
N ARG A 188 0.40 7.60 -1.47
CA ARG A 188 -0.94 8.08 -1.12
C ARG A 188 -1.99 7.64 -2.15
N ASP A 189 -3.09 7.05 -1.70
CA ASP A 189 -4.20 6.60 -2.54
C ASP A 189 -4.83 7.75 -3.35
N GLU A 190 -4.92 8.95 -2.78
CA GLU A 190 -5.48 10.12 -3.46
C GLU A 190 -4.60 10.58 -4.63
N LEU A 191 -3.28 10.37 -4.54
CA LEU A 191 -2.38 10.63 -5.67
C LEU A 191 -2.55 9.58 -6.74
N GLY A 192 -2.63 8.30 -6.38
CA GLY A 192 -2.98 7.24 -7.33
C GLY A 192 -4.30 7.55 -8.04
N GLN A 193 -5.34 7.92 -7.31
CA GLN A 193 -6.63 8.32 -7.87
C GLN A 193 -6.52 9.50 -8.84
N TYR A 194 -5.80 10.56 -8.46
CA TYR A 194 -5.60 11.73 -9.31
C TYR A 194 -4.88 11.37 -10.61
N ILE A 195 -3.80 10.60 -10.52
CA ILE A 195 -2.98 10.19 -11.68
C ILE A 195 -3.78 9.25 -12.59
N ALA A 196 -4.51 8.30 -12.03
CA ALA A 196 -5.39 7.42 -12.83
C ALA A 196 -6.46 8.22 -13.59
N GLY A 197 -6.94 9.31 -12.98
CA GLY A 197 -7.86 10.25 -13.63
C GLY A 197 -7.31 10.93 -14.89
N ARG A 198 -5.99 11.01 -15.06
CA ARG A 198 -5.35 11.55 -16.28
C ARG A 198 -5.54 10.63 -17.49
N PHE A 199 -5.91 9.38 -17.23
CA PHE A 199 -6.17 8.35 -18.24
C PHE A 199 -7.67 8.03 -18.35
N ALA A 200 -8.50 8.59 -17.47
CA ALA A 200 -9.92 8.27 -17.44
C ALA A 200 -10.72 9.03 -18.50
N ASP A 201 -11.66 8.33 -19.13
CA ASP A 201 -12.66 8.86 -20.06
C ASP A 201 -14.02 9.13 -19.38
N ALA A 202 -14.30 8.48 -18.24
CA ALA A 202 -15.55 8.62 -17.49
C ALA A 202 -15.36 8.22 -16.02
N ARG A 203 -16.30 8.67 -15.18
CA ARG A 203 -16.35 8.33 -13.75
C ARG A 203 -16.74 6.86 -13.54
N ARG A 204 -15.92 6.10 -12.82
CA ARG A 204 -16.16 4.68 -12.48
C ARG A 204 -15.76 4.38 -11.04
N LEU A 205 -16.61 3.67 -10.31
CA LEU A 205 -16.23 3.05 -9.04
C LEU A 205 -15.14 2.01 -9.31
N TYR A 206 -14.03 2.09 -8.57
CA TYR A 206 -12.94 1.12 -8.68
C TYR A 206 -12.66 0.38 -7.38
N MET A 207 -12.94 1.00 -6.23
CA MET A 207 -12.60 0.47 -4.92
C MET A 207 -13.56 0.97 -3.85
N LYS A 208 -13.73 0.17 -2.80
CA LYS A 208 -14.28 0.58 -1.51
C LYS A 208 -13.29 0.27 -0.40
N SER A 209 -13.19 1.15 0.58
CA SER A 209 -12.38 0.92 1.77
C SER A 209 -13.15 1.25 3.05
N ARG A 210 -12.74 0.63 4.16
CA ARG A 210 -13.21 0.96 5.51
C ARG A 210 -12.13 0.62 6.52
N LYS A 211 -12.16 1.24 7.70
CA LYS A 211 -11.14 1.05 8.74
C LYS A 211 -11.74 0.41 9.97
N ARG A 212 -10.96 -0.42 10.66
CA ARG A 212 -11.30 -1.00 11.96
C ARG A 212 -11.51 0.13 12.99
N THR A 213 -12.61 0.11 13.73
CA THR A 213 -12.96 1.21 14.67
C THR A 213 -13.11 0.78 16.13
N GLY A 214 -13.01 -0.51 16.44
CA GLY A 214 -13.16 -0.97 17.81
C GLY A 214 -12.85 -2.45 18.01
N PRO A 215 -12.99 -2.92 19.26
CA PRO A 215 -12.46 -4.22 19.69
C PRO A 215 -13.16 -5.41 19.03
N GLN A 216 -14.40 -5.25 18.56
CA GLN A 216 -15.08 -6.31 17.83
C GLN A 216 -14.48 -6.48 16.43
N HIS A 217 -14.17 -7.72 16.03
CA HIS A 217 -13.51 -8.03 14.75
C HIS A 217 -14.28 -7.58 13.50
N HIS A 218 -15.60 -7.43 13.62
CA HIS A 218 -16.50 -6.99 12.55
C HIS A 218 -16.86 -5.50 12.63
N GLN A 219 -16.26 -4.74 13.55
CA GLN A 219 -16.56 -3.32 13.75
C GLN A 219 -15.65 -2.44 12.88
N PHE A 220 -16.23 -1.89 11.83
CA PHE A 220 -15.58 -1.01 10.88
C PHE A 220 -16.32 0.32 10.73
N THR A 221 -15.66 1.33 10.16
CA THR A 221 -16.33 2.52 9.60
C THR A 221 -17.33 2.12 8.52
N SER A 222 -18.19 3.05 8.12
CA SER A 222 -18.91 2.95 6.86
C SER A 222 -17.94 2.80 5.69
N TRP A 223 -18.38 2.15 4.62
CA TRP A 223 -17.63 2.10 3.36
C TRP A 223 -17.41 3.50 2.80
N GLN A 224 -16.16 3.81 2.50
CA GLN A 224 -15.76 4.89 1.61
C GLN A 224 -15.66 4.35 0.19
N GLU A 225 -16.30 5.00 -0.76
CA GLU A 225 -16.23 4.64 -2.17
C GLU A 225 -15.24 5.53 -2.92
N TRP A 226 -14.44 4.91 -3.78
CA TRP A 226 -13.39 5.57 -4.55
C TRP A 226 -13.67 5.47 -6.04
N TYR A 227 -13.60 6.62 -6.70
CA TYR A 227 -13.95 6.77 -8.10
C TYR A 227 -12.76 7.24 -8.90
N VAL A 228 -12.53 6.64 -10.06
CA VAL A 228 -11.61 7.17 -11.06
C VAL A 228 -12.46 7.98 -12.03
N GLU A 229 -12.06 9.22 -12.32
CA GLU A 229 -12.76 10.13 -13.22
C GLU A 229 -11.77 11.08 -13.89
N PRO A 230 -12.12 11.68 -15.05
CA PRO A 230 -11.19 12.56 -15.77
C PRO A 230 -10.66 13.69 -14.89
N THR A 231 -9.33 13.83 -14.81
CA THR A 231 -8.66 14.91 -14.08
C THR A 231 -7.67 15.67 -14.99
N GLY A 232 -7.34 16.90 -14.62
CA GLY A 232 -6.28 17.71 -15.27
C GLY A 232 -6.56 18.10 -16.74
N SER A 233 -5.52 18.51 -17.45
CA SER A 233 -5.57 18.89 -18.88
C SER A 233 -5.04 17.75 -19.76
N HIS A 234 -5.37 17.65 -21.06
CA HIS A 234 -4.80 16.58 -21.93
C HIS A 234 -5.02 15.15 -21.41
N PRO A 235 -6.28 14.68 -21.27
CA PRO A 235 -6.52 13.28 -20.92
C PRO A 235 -5.93 12.37 -22.00
N TYR A 236 -5.21 11.34 -21.58
CA TYR A 236 -4.63 10.35 -22.47
C TYR A 236 -5.52 9.11 -22.48
N THR A 237 -6.32 8.95 -23.53
CA THR A 237 -7.32 7.87 -23.65
C THR A 237 -7.06 6.92 -24.83
N ASN A 238 -5.90 7.05 -25.48
CA ASN A 238 -5.39 6.06 -26.43
C ASN A 238 -5.06 4.75 -25.68
N PRO A 239 -4.85 3.61 -26.38
CA PRO A 239 -4.50 2.35 -25.73
C PRO A 239 -3.32 2.46 -24.75
N ILE A 240 -3.46 1.86 -23.57
CA ILE A 240 -2.45 1.85 -22.51
C ILE A 240 -2.11 0.41 -22.15
N ILE A 241 -0.82 0.08 -22.14
CA ILE A 241 -0.32 -1.14 -21.51
C ILE A 241 0.26 -0.78 -20.14
N LEU A 242 -0.36 -1.30 -19.08
CA LEU A 242 0.09 -1.12 -17.71
C LEU A 242 1.03 -2.27 -17.33
N LEU A 243 2.31 -1.98 -17.12
CA LEU A 243 3.27 -2.97 -16.64
C LEU A 243 3.27 -3.03 -15.11
N THR A 244 2.99 -4.21 -14.57
CA THR A 244 3.06 -4.50 -13.12
C THR A 244 4.03 -5.63 -12.84
N SER A 245 4.63 -5.62 -11.66
CA SER A 245 5.39 -6.75 -11.14
C SER A 245 4.87 -7.12 -9.75
N ASP A 246 5.50 -8.10 -9.12
CA ASP A 246 5.24 -8.42 -7.73
C ASP A 246 5.91 -7.45 -6.74
N ASP A 247 6.59 -6.40 -7.23
CA ASP A 247 7.09 -5.25 -6.45
C ASP A 247 6.13 -4.06 -6.51
N THR A 248 5.09 -4.10 -7.38
CA THR A 248 4.02 -3.09 -7.39
C THR A 248 3.20 -3.21 -6.09
N PHE A 249 3.30 -2.21 -5.22
CA PHE A 249 2.95 -2.31 -3.80
C PHE A 249 2.00 -1.19 -3.33
N SER A 250 1.13 -1.47 -2.35
CA SER A 250 0.36 -0.45 -1.62
C SER A 250 -0.49 0.43 -2.55
N ALA A 251 -0.39 1.76 -2.48
CA ALA A 251 -1.13 2.66 -3.36
C ALA A 251 -0.86 2.43 -4.87
N GLY A 252 0.24 1.75 -5.24
CA GLY A 252 0.46 1.28 -6.62
C GLY A 252 -0.57 0.22 -7.05
N GLU A 253 -1.08 -0.56 -6.09
CA GLU A 253 -2.12 -1.57 -6.31
C GLU A 253 -3.52 -0.94 -6.35
N THR A 254 -3.80 0.06 -5.51
CA THR A 254 -5.07 0.84 -5.61
C THR A 254 -5.12 1.65 -6.90
N PHE A 255 -3.99 2.22 -7.33
CA PHE A 255 -3.82 2.79 -8.67
C PHE A 255 -4.10 1.75 -9.77
N THR A 256 -3.59 0.53 -9.63
CA THR A 256 -3.85 -0.57 -10.58
C THR A 256 -5.35 -0.92 -10.63
N LEU A 257 -6.06 -0.95 -9.50
CA LEU A 257 -7.52 -1.12 -9.47
C LEU A 257 -8.23 -0.04 -10.28
N ALA A 258 -7.83 1.23 -10.12
CA ALA A 258 -8.39 2.34 -10.87
C ALA A 258 -8.14 2.19 -12.38
N MET A 259 -6.90 1.88 -12.77
CA MET A 259 -6.51 1.70 -14.17
C MET A 259 -7.24 0.54 -14.84
N LYS A 260 -7.44 -0.60 -14.14
CA LYS A 260 -8.21 -1.75 -14.69
C LYS A 260 -9.69 -1.44 -14.92
N ARG A 261 -10.23 -0.31 -14.44
CA ARG A 261 -11.59 0.14 -14.79
C ARG A 261 -11.67 0.82 -16.14
N LEU A 262 -10.54 1.22 -16.71
CA LEU A 262 -10.48 1.97 -17.96
C LEU A 262 -10.49 0.98 -19.14
N PRO A 263 -11.42 1.10 -20.09
CA PRO A 263 -11.63 0.09 -21.14
C PRO A 263 -10.48 -0.01 -22.15
N HIS A 264 -9.60 0.99 -22.19
CA HIS A 264 -8.44 1.06 -23.07
C HIS A 264 -7.13 0.70 -22.36
N VAL A 265 -7.18 0.23 -21.10
CA VAL A 265 -6.02 -0.23 -20.34
C VAL A 265 -5.97 -1.76 -20.34
N ARG A 266 -4.77 -2.32 -20.53
CA ARG A 266 -4.49 -3.74 -20.37
C ARG A 266 -3.26 -3.94 -19.48
N GLN A 267 -3.40 -4.77 -18.45
CA GLN A 267 -2.32 -5.09 -17.51
C GLN A 267 -1.45 -6.25 -18.05
N VAL A 268 -0.14 -6.07 -18.02
CA VAL A 268 0.86 -7.05 -18.48
C VAL A 268 1.96 -7.19 -17.43
N GLY A 269 2.47 -8.40 -17.24
CA GLY A 269 3.60 -8.66 -16.33
C GLY A 269 3.27 -9.73 -15.29
N LEU A 270 3.48 -9.40 -14.01
CA LEU A 270 3.12 -10.27 -12.88
C LEU A 270 1.96 -9.70 -12.07
N ALA A 271 1.43 -10.54 -11.18
CA ALA A 271 0.49 -10.07 -10.18
C ALA A 271 1.17 -9.07 -9.25
N THR A 272 0.44 -8.04 -8.82
CA THR A 272 0.93 -7.07 -7.83
C THR A 272 1.23 -7.74 -6.48
N TYR A 273 1.80 -7.00 -5.53
CA TYR A 273 2.31 -7.58 -4.29
C TYR A 273 1.23 -8.25 -3.44
N GLY A 274 0.06 -7.61 -3.31
CA GLY A 274 -1.04 -8.03 -2.46
C GLY A 274 -1.05 -7.39 -1.08
N ALA A 275 -0.64 -6.13 -0.95
CA ALA A 275 -0.64 -5.40 0.32
C ALA A 275 -1.37 -4.06 0.12
N PHE A 276 -2.66 -4.00 0.46
CA PHE A 276 -3.52 -2.84 0.18
C PHE A 276 -3.76 -1.98 1.42
N SER A 277 -3.76 -2.60 2.59
CA SER A 277 -4.23 -1.94 3.80
C SER A 277 -3.37 -0.75 4.19
N ASP A 278 -4.03 0.37 4.51
CA ASP A 278 -3.43 1.39 5.37
C ASP A 278 -2.86 0.76 6.65
N ARG A 279 -1.75 1.31 7.11
CA ARG A 279 -1.12 0.91 8.37
C ARG A 279 -1.07 2.06 9.36
N VAL A 280 -1.16 1.71 10.63
CA VAL A 280 -0.84 2.60 11.74
C VAL A 280 0.41 2.12 12.44
N GLU A 281 1.18 3.04 13.00
CA GLU A 281 2.30 2.73 13.89
C GLU A 281 1.86 2.77 15.35
N ARG A 282 2.46 1.92 16.18
CA ARG A 282 2.25 1.84 17.62
C ARG A 282 3.57 1.70 18.35
N ASP A 283 3.68 2.44 19.46
CA ASP A 283 4.76 2.28 20.43
C ASP A 283 4.41 1.15 21.40
N MET A 284 5.41 0.33 21.71
CA MET A 284 5.35 -0.70 22.75
C MET A 284 5.85 -0.14 24.09
N PRO A 285 5.42 -0.72 25.22
CA PRO A 285 5.88 -0.32 26.56
C PRO A 285 7.40 -0.41 26.76
N ASN A 286 8.09 -1.30 26.03
CA ASN A 286 9.55 -1.43 26.06
C ASN A 286 10.29 -0.48 25.08
N GLY A 287 9.56 0.41 24.39
CA GLY A 287 10.09 1.38 23.43
C GLY A 287 10.28 0.85 22.01
N TRP A 288 9.98 -0.42 21.72
CA TRP A 288 9.92 -0.90 20.33
C TRP A 288 8.69 -0.34 19.61
N ARG A 289 8.68 -0.45 18.28
CA ARG A 289 7.53 -0.04 17.46
C ARG A 289 7.02 -1.17 16.60
N PHE A 290 5.74 -1.18 16.28
CA PHE A 290 5.16 -2.09 15.31
C PHE A 290 4.11 -1.39 14.46
N THR A 291 3.81 -2.00 13.30
CA THR A 291 2.77 -1.52 12.40
C THR A 291 1.63 -2.52 12.30
N VAL A 292 0.40 -2.02 12.24
CA VAL A 292 -0.83 -2.80 12.12
C VAL A 292 -1.62 -2.34 10.90
N SER A 293 -2.00 -3.27 10.04
CA SER A 293 -2.92 -3.05 8.92
C SER A 293 -4.35 -2.86 9.43
N VAL A 294 -4.95 -1.69 9.21
CA VAL A 294 -6.25 -1.31 9.81
C VAL A 294 -7.43 -1.31 8.85
N GLY A 295 -7.15 -1.42 7.55
CA GLY A 295 -8.13 -1.25 6.50
C GLY A 295 -8.61 -2.56 5.91
N GLU A 296 -9.84 -2.52 5.41
CA GLU A 296 -10.37 -3.51 4.49
C GLU A 296 -10.64 -2.83 3.16
N TYR A 297 -10.07 -3.39 2.09
CA TYR A 297 -10.14 -2.87 0.74
C TYR A 297 -10.80 -3.91 -0.16
N ARG A 298 -11.76 -3.47 -0.97
CA ARG A 298 -12.46 -4.29 -1.94
C ARG A 298 -12.52 -3.59 -3.28
N ASP A 299 -12.38 -4.33 -4.36
CA ASP A 299 -12.62 -3.79 -5.70
C ASP A 299 -14.11 -3.47 -5.92
N HIS A 300 -14.43 -2.98 -7.12
CA HIS A 300 -15.80 -2.65 -7.51
C HIS A 300 -16.78 -3.85 -7.51
N ASN A 301 -16.30 -5.08 -7.50
CA ASN A 301 -17.09 -6.31 -7.39
C ASN A 301 -17.17 -6.84 -5.95
N GLY A 302 -16.53 -6.16 -4.99
CA GLY A 302 -16.48 -6.59 -3.61
C GLY A 302 -15.38 -7.60 -3.29
N VAL A 303 -14.42 -7.83 -4.19
CA VAL A 303 -13.31 -8.77 -3.97
C VAL A 303 -12.18 -8.06 -3.22
N ASN A 304 -11.71 -8.68 -2.12
CA ASN A 304 -10.53 -8.23 -1.39
C ASN A 304 -9.27 -8.90 -1.96
N TRP A 305 -8.25 -8.13 -2.33
CA TRP A 305 -7.03 -8.62 -2.99
C TRP A 305 -5.80 -8.73 -2.06
N GLU A 306 -5.98 -8.48 -0.76
CA GLU A 306 -4.96 -8.62 0.28
C GLU A 306 -4.38 -10.04 0.29
N GLY A 307 -3.06 -10.15 0.39
CA GLY A 307 -2.28 -11.38 0.32
C GLY A 307 -2.19 -12.06 -1.05
N ARG A 308 -2.91 -11.55 -2.08
CA ARG A 308 -3.00 -12.18 -3.41
C ARG A 308 -2.43 -11.33 -4.54
N GLY A 309 -2.69 -10.02 -4.48
CA GLY A 309 -2.36 -9.09 -5.55
C GLY A 309 -3.27 -9.23 -6.77
N LEU A 310 -3.13 -8.29 -7.71
CA LEU A 310 -3.96 -8.17 -8.90
C LEU A 310 -3.32 -8.89 -10.06
N ALA A 311 -3.94 -9.99 -10.49
CA ALA A 311 -3.45 -10.77 -11.63
C ALA A 311 -3.45 -9.96 -12.94
N PRO A 312 -2.40 -10.09 -13.77
CA PRO A 312 -2.31 -9.41 -15.05
C PRO A 312 -3.23 -10.08 -16.08
N ASP A 313 -3.63 -9.32 -17.10
CA ASP A 313 -4.40 -9.84 -18.21
C ASP A 313 -3.51 -10.67 -19.17
N VAL A 314 -2.21 -10.36 -19.19
CA VAL A 314 -1.18 -11.16 -19.87
C VAL A 314 0.00 -11.38 -18.92
N LYS A 315 0.22 -12.63 -18.53
CA LYS A 315 1.33 -12.99 -17.63
C LYS A 315 2.63 -13.14 -18.43
N VAL A 316 3.62 -12.31 -18.11
CA VAL A 316 5.00 -12.38 -18.62
C VAL A 316 5.94 -12.04 -17.48
N ALA A 317 7.08 -12.70 -17.40
CA ALA A 317 8.09 -12.42 -16.38
C ALA A 317 9.43 -12.12 -17.05
N ASN A 318 10.12 -11.11 -16.54
CA ASN A 318 11.54 -10.94 -16.82
C ASN A 318 12.31 -11.89 -15.91
N THR A 319 13.42 -12.41 -16.42
CA THR A 319 14.42 -13.08 -15.59
C THR A 319 15.65 -12.19 -15.44
N ALA A 320 16.43 -12.43 -14.38
CA ALA A 320 17.74 -11.78 -14.24
C ALA A 320 18.65 -12.02 -15.47
N ALA A 321 18.52 -13.20 -16.11
CA ALA A 321 19.26 -13.51 -17.33
C ALA A 321 18.79 -12.68 -18.53
N ASP A 322 17.50 -12.37 -18.64
CA ASP A 322 16.99 -11.50 -19.70
C ASP A 322 17.54 -10.08 -19.55
N LEU A 323 17.47 -9.51 -18.33
CA LEU A 323 17.99 -8.17 -18.07
C LEU A 323 19.50 -8.11 -18.29
N ALA A 324 20.25 -9.14 -17.87
CA ALA A 324 21.69 -9.23 -18.11
C ALA A 324 22.04 -9.38 -19.60
N ALA A 325 21.17 -10.01 -20.40
CA ALA A 325 21.28 -10.07 -21.86
C ALA A 325 20.83 -8.78 -22.56
N GLY A 326 20.41 -7.76 -21.81
CA GLY A 326 19.92 -6.50 -22.33
C GLY A 326 18.54 -6.61 -22.98
N ARG A 327 17.68 -7.51 -22.48
CA ARG A 327 16.29 -7.69 -22.90
C ARG A 327 15.32 -7.44 -21.75
N ASP A 328 14.15 -6.93 -22.08
CA ASP A 328 13.00 -6.75 -21.19
C ASP A 328 11.76 -7.41 -21.84
N PRO A 329 11.58 -8.74 -21.68
CA PRO A 329 10.43 -9.46 -22.23
C PRO A 329 9.06 -8.88 -21.88
N MET A 330 8.87 -8.31 -20.68
CA MET A 330 7.63 -7.63 -20.29
C MET A 330 7.38 -6.40 -21.17
N LEU A 331 8.38 -5.54 -21.35
CA LEU A 331 8.29 -4.35 -22.21
C LEU A 331 8.14 -4.72 -23.69
N GLU A 332 8.85 -5.75 -24.15
CA GLU A 332 8.73 -6.29 -25.51
C GLU A 332 7.31 -6.81 -25.78
N GLN A 333 6.72 -7.54 -24.83
CA GLN A 333 5.33 -7.97 -24.93
C GLN A 333 4.37 -6.78 -24.97
N ALA A 334 4.61 -5.75 -24.15
CA ALA A 334 3.81 -4.54 -24.17
C ALA A 334 3.86 -3.86 -25.54
N LEU A 335 5.06 -3.72 -26.13
CA LEU A 335 5.23 -3.15 -27.46
C LEU A 335 4.47 -3.94 -28.54
N GLN A 336 4.50 -5.27 -28.49
CA GLN A 336 3.74 -6.11 -29.44
C GLN A 336 2.23 -5.86 -29.35
N LEU A 337 1.70 -5.59 -28.14
CA LEU A 337 0.27 -5.32 -27.93
C LEU A 337 -0.16 -3.90 -28.34
N THR A 338 0.79 -3.03 -28.70
CA THR A 338 0.54 -1.68 -29.23
C THR A 338 0.66 -1.58 -30.75
N GLN A 339 1.09 -2.65 -31.41
CA GLN A 339 1.13 -2.76 -32.88
C GLN A 339 -0.26 -3.06 -33.41
#